data_AF-A0A7W4DY98-F1
#
_entry.id   AF-A0A7W4DY98-F1
#
_cell.length_a   1.000
_cell.length_b   1.000
_cell.length_c   1.000
_cell.angle_alpha   90.00
_cell.angle_beta   90.00
_cell.angle_gamma   90.00
#
_symmetry.space_group_name_H-M   'P 1'
#
loop_
_entity.id
_entity.type
_entity.pdbx_description
1 polymer ?
#
loop_
_entity_poly.entity_id
_entity_poly.type
_entity_poly.pdbx_seq_one_letter_code
_entity_poly.pdbx_strand_id
1 'polypeptide(L)'
;ENLKEVTIEEGVKTIAYQAFYGCKSIKSLAIPASVETLAGNENTFSGEGSFEGCNALASLKIGAQTIGRGAFKGCGTLKEVTIEKGVKTIKDEAFSGCRMITKITVPNSVTQLGANAFGSCAALSDVIWLASADCDVNSHAFESIAKPATLHVRLGEKAKIESNGKTWWHPFTIVEDGVADISTVESTLLATVRVVANPMHNTLTLEGTSSAVRVEVYSMAGTMVQTYTPHSEPRIEIAADRWPSGVYMVRMVAQDGARVMQVVKR
;
A
#
# COMPACT_ATOMS: atom_id res chain seq x y z
N GLU A 1 -9.41 19.02 24.72
CA GLU A 1 -10.09 17.78 25.16
C GLU A 1 -11.44 17.51 24.45
N ASN A 2 -12.29 18.51 24.21
CA ASN A 2 -13.64 18.32 23.64
C ASN A 2 -13.75 18.47 22.11
N LEU A 3 -12.63 18.63 21.39
CA LEU A 3 -12.64 18.83 19.94
C LEU A 3 -13.07 17.54 19.23
N LYS A 4 -14.23 17.56 18.57
CA LYS A 4 -14.86 16.36 17.97
C LYS A 4 -14.46 16.16 16.51
N GLU A 5 -14.25 17.26 15.80
CA GLU A 5 -13.99 17.29 14.37
C GLU A 5 -12.86 18.27 14.08
N VAL A 6 -12.03 17.92 13.10
CA VAL A 6 -10.93 18.74 12.61
C VAL A 6 -10.93 18.62 11.09
N THR A 7 -10.99 19.76 10.42
CA THR A 7 -10.78 19.86 8.97
C THR A 7 -9.45 20.54 8.74
N ILE A 8 -8.56 19.88 8.00
CA ILE A 8 -7.27 20.45 7.60
C ILE A 8 -7.45 21.01 6.19
N GLU A 9 -7.44 22.34 6.07
CA GLU A 9 -7.67 23.01 4.79
C GLU A 9 -6.44 23.01 3.87
N GLU A 10 -6.72 23.17 2.57
CA GLU A 10 -5.70 23.36 1.56
C GLU A 10 -4.85 24.60 1.86
N GLY A 11 -3.54 24.39 2.04
CA GLY A 11 -2.58 25.44 2.42
C GLY A 11 -1.91 25.22 3.77
N VAL A 12 -2.45 24.35 4.63
CA VAL A 12 -1.75 23.94 5.85
C VAL A 12 -0.50 23.14 5.47
N LYS A 13 0.69 23.70 5.72
CA LYS A 13 1.97 23.03 5.43
C LYS A 13 2.47 22.18 6.59
N THR A 14 2.30 22.68 7.81
CA THR A 14 2.82 22.01 9.01
C THR A 14 1.74 21.97 10.07
N ILE A 15 1.54 20.78 10.64
CA ILE A 15 0.81 20.65 11.90
C ILE A 15 1.86 20.64 13.01
N ALA A 16 1.82 21.66 13.85
CA ALA A 16 2.83 21.88 14.87
C ALA A 16 2.83 20.78 15.94
N TYR A 17 3.96 20.69 16.62
CA TYR A 17 4.14 19.85 17.78
C TYR A 17 3.02 20.08 18.80
N GLN A 18 2.45 18.97 19.31
CA GLN A 18 1.34 18.96 20.26
C GLN A 18 0.06 19.71 19.85
N ALA A 19 -0.10 20.11 18.58
CA ALA A 19 -1.26 20.89 18.12
C ALA A 19 -2.61 20.26 18.51
N PHE A 20 -2.68 18.93 18.54
CA PHE A 20 -3.86 18.15 18.92
C PHE A 20 -3.55 17.10 20.00
N TYR A 21 -2.50 17.31 20.80
CA TYR A 21 -2.12 16.39 21.87
C TYR A 21 -3.30 16.11 22.82
N GLY A 22 -3.55 14.83 23.08
CA GLY A 22 -4.58 14.38 24.00
C GLY A 22 -6.02 14.73 23.57
N CYS A 23 -6.28 14.96 22.28
CA CYS A 23 -7.64 15.20 21.80
C CYS A 23 -8.49 13.92 21.88
N LYS A 24 -9.18 13.76 23.02
CA LYS A 24 -9.98 12.58 23.39
C LYS A 24 -11.31 12.41 22.64
N SER A 25 -11.67 13.32 21.72
CA SER A 25 -13.00 13.33 21.07
C SER A 25 -12.95 13.20 19.54
N ILE A 26 -11.79 13.31 18.90
CA ILE A 26 -11.66 13.17 17.44
C ILE A 26 -11.77 11.70 17.08
N LYS A 27 -12.77 11.33 16.26
CA LYS A 27 -13.03 9.93 15.87
C LYS A 27 -12.42 9.53 14.53
N SER A 28 -12.37 10.47 13.60
CA SER A 28 -11.81 10.28 12.27
C SER A 28 -11.01 11.51 11.87
N LEU A 29 -9.92 11.30 11.15
CA LEU A 29 -9.07 12.37 10.68
C LEU A 29 -8.59 12.10 9.25
N ALA A 30 -8.67 13.12 8.41
CA ALA A 30 -8.05 13.14 7.10
C ALA A 30 -7.01 14.27 7.06
N ILE A 31 -5.75 13.91 6.83
CA ILE A 31 -4.66 14.84 6.63
C ILE A 31 -4.30 14.80 5.15
N PRO A 32 -4.51 15.90 4.40
CA PRO A 32 -4.33 15.92 2.95
C PRO A 32 -2.84 15.85 2.57
N ALA A 33 -2.58 15.45 1.33
CA ALA A 33 -1.23 15.36 0.76
C ALA A 33 -0.53 16.73 0.62
N SER A 34 -1.25 17.84 0.75
CA SER A 34 -0.68 19.20 0.76
C SER A 34 0.07 19.52 2.06
N VAL A 35 -0.16 18.75 3.13
CA VAL A 35 0.61 18.85 4.38
C VAL A 35 2.01 18.26 4.16
N GLU A 36 3.04 19.05 4.46
CA GLU A 36 4.43 18.62 4.32
C GLU A 36 4.88 17.84 5.56
N THR A 37 4.50 18.28 6.76
CA THR A 37 5.01 17.68 8.00
C THR A 37 4.00 17.73 9.14
N LEU A 38 3.83 16.60 9.83
CA LEU A 38 3.38 16.57 11.22
C LEU A 38 4.61 16.70 12.10
N ALA A 39 4.71 17.71 12.96
CA ALA A 39 5.89 17.91 13.79
C ALA A 39 5.83 17.04 15.06
N GLY A 40 6.99 16.51 15.45
CA GLY A 40 7.24 15.83 16.72
C GLY A 40 8.46 16.45 17.41
N ASN A 41 8.57 16.31 18.72
CA ASN A 41 9.75 16.82 19.45
C ASN A 41 10.94 15.88 19.27
N GLU A 42 11.98 16.39 18.61
CA GLU A 42 13.21 15.67 18.34
C GLU A 42 14.20 15.69 19.53
N ASN A 43 13.91 16.49 20.57
CA ASN A 43 14.80 16.72 21.71
C ASN A 43 14.49 15.86 22.95
N THR A 44 13.41 15.09 22.97
CA THR A 44 13.01 14.25 24.12
C THR A 44 13.33 12.77 23.89
N PHE A 45 13.32 11.92 24.92
CA PHE A 45 13.49 10.47 24.71
C PHE A 45 12.18 9.78 24.30
N SER A 46 11.05 10.23 24.85
CA SER A 46 9.71 9.86 24.41
C SER A 46 9.18 10.97 23.50
N GLY A 47 8.93 10.65 22.23
CA GLY A 47 8.48 11.65 21.27
C GLY A 47 7.09 12.16 21.64
N GLU A 48 6.98 13.46 21.88
CA GLU A 48 5.69 14.10 22.03
C GLU A 48 5.13 14.45 20.63
N GLY A 49 3.95 13.93 20.29
CA GLY A 49 3.41 13.98 18.92
C GLY A 49 2.36 15.04 18.68
N SER A 50 2.15 15.41 17.40
CA SER A 50 1.05 16.30 16.98
C SER A 50 -0.35 15.83 17.42
N PHE A 51 -0.62 14.52 17.35
CA PHE A 51 -1.89 13.87 17.69
C PHE A 51 -1.71 12.75 18.73
N GLU A 52 -0.63 12.79 19.51
CA GLU A 52 -0.40 11.78 20.55
C GLU A 52 -1.57 11.70 21.53
N GLY A 53 -1.95 10.49 21.92
CA GLY A 53 -2.99 10.26 22.92
C GLY A 53 -4.41 10.64 22.47
N CYS A 54 -4.65 10.76 21.16
CA CYS A 54 -6.01 10.91 20.60
C CYS A 54 -6.79 9.58 20.73
N ASN A 55 -7.18 9.24 21.96
CA ASN A 55 -7.75 7.94 22.35
C ASN A 55 -9.18 7.65 21.85
N ALA A 56 -9.77 8.54 21.06
CA ALA A 56 -11.03 8.26 20.35
C ALA A 56 -10.82 8.09 18.84
N LEU A 57 -9.63 8.35 18.33
CA LEU A 57 -9.33 8.27 16.90
C LEU A 57 -9.40 6.81 16.48
N ALA A 58 -10.33 6.48 15.58
CA ALA A 58 -10.60 5.13 15.12
C ALA A 58 -10.18 4.93 13.65
N SER A 59 -10.28 5.98 12.84
CA SER A 59 -9.95 5.96 11.41
C SER A 59 -9.08 7.15 11.02
N LEU A 60 -7.99 6.90 10.32
CA LEU A 60 -7.01 7.88 9.89
C LEU A 60 -6.69 7.69 8.41
N LYS A 61 -6.80 8.78 7.65
CA LYS A 61 -6.25 8.91 6.31
C LYS A 61 -5.13 9.94 6.34
N ILE A 62 -3.89 9.53 6.03
CA ILE A 62 -2.70 10.38 6.18
C ILE A 62 -1.95 10.49 4.85
N GLY A 63 -1.91 11.71 4.29
CA GLY A 63 -1.15 12.05 3.09
C GLY A 63 0.10 12.89 3.33
N ALA A 64 0.38 13.29 4.58
CA ALA A 64 1.52 14.18 4.84
C ALA A 64 2.86 13.56 4.44
N GLN A 65 3.74 14.33 3.79
CA GLN A 65 5.03 13.80 3.31
C GLN A 65 5.89 13.21 4.43
N THR A 66 5.90 13.87 5.60
CA THR A 66 6.56 13.39 6.82
C THR A 66 5.57 13.21 7.96
N ILE A 67 5.47 11.98 8.46
CA ILE A 67 4.78 11.66 9.72
C ILE A 67 5.81 11.80 10.84
N GLY A 68 5.67 12.85 11.65
CA GLY A 68 6.63 13.19 12.69
C GLY A 68 6.73 12.19 13.82
N ARG A 69 7.77 12.39 14.63
CA ARG A 69 8.05 11.56 15.79
C ARG A 69 6.87 11.55 16.75
N GLY A 70 6.43 10.37 17.13
CA GLY A 70 5.29 10.18 18.03
C GLY A 70 3.95 10.71 17.52
N ALA A 71 3.81 11.08 16.24
CA ALA A 71 2.67 11.86 15.73
C ALA A 71 1.30 11.30 16.15
N PHE A 72 1.13 9.98 16.17
CA PHE A 72 -0.08 9.27 16.60
C PHE A 72 0.21 8.27 17.74
N LYS A 73 1.28 8.52 18.51
CA LYS A 73 1.65 7.67 19.64
C LYS A 73 0.49 7.53 20.62
N GLY A 74 0.26 6.32 21.11
CA GLY A 74 -0.77 6.03 22.10
C GLY A 74 -2.21 6.28 21.63
N CYS A 75 -2.48 6.42 20.33
CA CYS A 75 -3.84 6.44 19.79
C CYS A 75 -4.47 5.04 19.89
N GLY A 76 -4.84 4.64 21.10
CA GLY A 76 -5.14 3.24 21.43
C GLY A 76 -6.35 2.64 20.70
N THR A 77 -7.27 3.48 20.21
CA THR A 77 -8.47 3.05 19.46
C THR A 77 -8.29 3.01 17.96
N LEU A 78 -7.12 3.45 17.45
CA LEU A 78 -6.89 3.57 16.01
C LEU A 78 -6.85 2.17 15.39
N LYS A 79 -7.78 1.92 14.46
CA LYS A 79 -7.99 0.63 13.79
C LYS A 79 -7.66 0.70 12.31
N GLU A 80 -8.19 1.72 11.66
CA GLU A 80 -8.09 1.90 10.22
C GLU A 80 -7.09 2.99 9.93
N VAL A 81 -5.98 2.62 9.29
CA VAL A 81 -4.95 3.58 8.86
C VAL A 81 -4.71 3.42 7.37
N THR A 82 -4.99 4.49 6.63
CA THR A 82 -4.65 4.61 5.21
C THR A 82 -3.48 5.57 5.07
N ILE A 83 -2.29 5.03 4.78
CA ILE A 83 -1.12 5.83 4.42
C ILE A 83 -1.17 6.09 2.92
N GLU A 84 -1.39 7.34 2.52
CA GLU A 84 -1.53 7.68 1.11
C GLU A 84 -0.20 7.64 0.35
N LYS A 85 -0.31 7.58 -0.98
CA LYS A 85 0.82 7.74 -1.88
C LYS A 85 1.40 9.15 -1.67
N GLY A 86 2.71 9.24 -1.46
CA GLY A 86 3.40 10.52 -1.26
C GLY A 86 4.01 10.66 0.12
N VAL A 87 3.56 9.89 1.11
CA VAL A 87 4.26 9.76 2.40
C VAL A 87 5.66 9.18 2.13
N LYS A 88 6.70 9.90 2.57
CA LYS A 88 8.11 9.56 2.36
C LYS A 88 8.77 9.02 3.62
N THR A 89 8.46 9.65 4.75
CA THR A 89 9.12 9.36 6.02
C THR A 89 8.09 9.13 7.12
N ILE A 90 8.23 8.00 7.82
CA ILE A 90 7.51 7.70 9.04
C ILE A 90 8.55 7.69 10.16
N LYS A 91 8.56 8.71 11.02
CA LYS A 91 9.59 8.86 12.06
C LYS A 91 9.37 7.96 13.27
N ASP A 92 10.31 8.03 14.21
CA ASP A 92 10.33 7.23 15.43
C ASP A 92 9.00 7.32 16.19
N GLU A 93 8.54 6.19 16.71
CA GLU A 93 7.31 6.08 17.51
C GLU A 93 6.03 6.61 16.87
N ALA A 94 6.00 6.92 15.55
CA ALA A 94 4.89 7.61 14.90
C ALA A 94 3.51 7.00 15.17
N PHE A 95 3.41 5.67 15.24
CA PHE A 95 2.21 4.91 15.59
C PHE A 95 2.42 4.01 16.82
N SER A 96 3.45 4.28 17.63
CA SER A 96 3.77 3.44 18.79
C SER A 96 2.58 3.35 19.77
N GLY A 97 2.23 2.15 20.20
CA GLY A 97 1.11 1.93 21.12
C GLY A 97 -0.29 2.10 20.49
N CYS A 98 -0.42 2.14 19.17
CA CYS A 98 -1.71 2.03 18.49
C CYS A 98 -2.22 0.57 18.54
N ARG A 99 -2.73 0.17 19.71
CA ARG A 99 -2.99 -1.24 20.06
C ARG A 99 -4.09 -1.93 19.26
N MET A 100 -4.91 -1.20 18.49
CA MET A 100 -6.03 -1.75 17.73
C MET A 100 -5.79 -1.84 16.22
N ILE A 101 -4.64 -1.37 15.71
CA ILE A 101 -4.29 -1.56 14.30
C ILE A 101 -4.02 -3.05 14.08
N THR A 102 -4.80 -3.70 13.22
CA THR A 102 -4.62 -5.12 12.86
C THR A 102 -3.83 -5.31 11.58
N LYS A 103 -3.98 -4.37 10.66
CA LYS A 103 -3.35 -4.39 9.34
C LYS A 103 -2.82 -3.01 8.95
N ILE A 104 -1.64 -2.97 8.35
CA ILE A 104 -1.09 -1.75 7.77
C ILE A 104 -0.53 -2.00 6.37
N THR A 105 -0.66 -1.01 5.50
CA THR A 105 0.02 -0.99 4.19
C THR A 105 1.06 0.12 4.19
N VAL A 106 2.32 -0.25 3.98
CA VAL A 106 3.43 0.70 3.83
C VAL A 106 3.65 0.91 2.32
N PRO A 107 3.29 2.08 1.75
CA PRO A 107 3.33 2.29 0.31
C PRO A 107 4.76 2.39 -0.23
N ASN A 108 4.91 2.24 -1.55
CA ASN A 108 6.22 2.31 -2.23
C ASN A 108 6.93 3.65 -2.09
N SER A 109 6.20 4.71 -1.75
CA SER A 109 6.74 6.04 -1.58
C SER A 109 7.55 6.20 -0.29
N VAL A 110 7.36 5.31 0.69
CA VAL A 110 8.06 5.37 1.97
C VAL A 110 9.50 4.88 1.77
N THR A 111 10.44 5.74 2.11
CA THR A 111 11.89 5.47 2.01
C THR A 111 12.56 5.37 3.37
N GLN A 112 11.89 5.80 4.45
CA GLN A 112 12.40 5.78 5.82
C GLN A 112 11.29 5.39 6.81
N LEU A 113 11.60 4.44 7.69
CA LEU A 113 10.75 3.98 8.78
C LEU A 113 11.55 3.99 10.09
N GLY A 114 11.17 4.88 11.01
CA GLY A 114 11.87 5.14 12.26
C GLY A 114 11.77 4.03 13.30
N ALA A 115 12.54 4.20 14.38
CA ALA A 115 12.59 3.24 15.48
C ALA A 115 11.24 3.16 16.17
N ASN A 116 10.76 1.95 16.47
CA ASN A 116 9.45 1.74 17.09
C ASN A 116 8.28 2.41 16.37
N ALA A 117 8.38 2.70 15.06
CA ALA A 117 7.33 3.39 14.31
C ALA A 117 5.95 2.71 14.48
N PHE A 118 5.91 1.38 14.51
CA PHE A 118 4.73 0.55 14.84
C PHE A 118 4.97 -0.31 16.10
N GLY A 119 5.86 0.12 16.99
CA GLY A 119 6.16 -0.57 18.23
C GLY A 119 4.93 -0.66 19.15
N SER A 120 4.77 -1.76 19.86
CA SER A 120 3.64 -2.01 20.77
C SER A 120 2.24 -1.89 20.12
N CYS A 121 2.15 -2.05 18.80
CA CYS A 121 0.88 -2.25 18.09
C CYS A 121 0.40 -3.69 18.30
N ALA A 122 -0.12 -3.96 19.51
CA ALA A 122 -0.35 -5.32 20.01
C ALA A 122 -1.33 -6.19 19.18
N ALA A 123 -2.20 -5.58 18.36
CA ALA A 123 -3.11 -6.29 17.47
C ALA A 123 -2.57 -6.43 16.03
N LEU A 124 -1.43 -5.81 15.69
CA LEU A 124 -0.90 -5.80 14.34
C LEU A 124 -0.37 -7.18 13.97
N SER A 125 -1.09 -7.88 13.10
CA SER A 125 -0.73 -9.21 12.59
C SER A 125 -0.40 -9.19 11.11
N ASP A 126 -0.87 -8.21 10.34
CA ASP A 126 -0.76 -8.22 8.88
C ASP A 126 -0.10 -6.94 8.37
N VAL A 127 1.08 -7.06 7.76
CA VAL A 127 1.78 -5.92 7.15
C VAL A 127 1.92 -6.15 5.65
N ILE A 128 1.35 -5.25 4.86
CA ILE A 128 1.62 -5.19 3.42
C ILE A 128 2.79 -4.24 3.19
N TRP A 129 3.88 -4.78 2.66
CA TRP A 129 5.10 -4.03 2.37
C TRP A 129 5.25 -3.78 0.87
N LEU A 130 5.10 -2.51 0.48
CA LEU A 130 5.25 -2.05 -0.90
C LEU A 130 6.48 -1.15 -1.09
N ALA A 131 7.09 -0.71 0.02
CA ALA A 131 8.35 0.01 0.05
C ALA A 131 9.51 -0.83 -0.51
N SER A 132 10.56 -0.15 -0.96
CA SER A 132 11.77 -0.81 -1.46
C SER A 132 12.40 -1.71 -0.39
N ALA A 133 13.07 -2.78 -0.81
CA ALA A 133 13.96 -3.55 0.07
C ALA A 133 15.10 -2.68 0.64
N ASP A 134 15.46 -1.58 -0.04
CA ASP A 134 16.46 -0.59 0.39
C ASP A 134 15.90 0.49 1.32
N CYS A 135 14.61 0.42 1.68
CA CYS A 135 14.01 1.35 2.65
C CYS A 135 14.81 1.34 3.95
N ASP A 136 15.16 2.52 4.46
CA ASP A 136 15.89 2.65 5.72
C ASP A 136 14.92 2.42 6.89
N VAL A 137 14.86 1.17 7.33
CA VAL A 137 14.06 0.73 8.47
C VAL A 137 14.97 0.69 9.69
N ASN A 138 14.64 1.46 10.71
CA ASN A 138 15.39 1.48 11.95
C ASN A 138 14.97 0.29 12.85
N SER A 139 15.79 0.00 13.85
CA SER A 139 15.60 -1.11 14.79
C SER A 139 14.23 -1.03 15.49
N HIS A 140 13.65 -2.21 15.77
CA HIS A 140 12.42 -2.34 16.55
C HIS A 140 11.17 -1.68 15.92
N ALA A 141 11.20 -1.35 14.62
CA ALA A 141 10.05 -0.73 13.94
C ALA A 141 8.71 -1.46 14.17
N PHE A 142 8.75 -2.79 14.33
CA PHE A 142 7.60 -3.65 14.61
C PHE A 142 7.77 -4.47 15.91
N GLU A 143 8.33 -3.88 16.96
CA GLU A 143 8.48 -4.56 18.26
C GLU A 143 7.13 -4.74 18.98
N SER A 144 6.97 -5.85 19.71
CA SER A 144 5.77 -6.13 20.53
C SER A 144 4.44 -6.10 19.76
N ILE A 145 4.45 -6.57 18.51
CA ILE A 145 3.25 -6.79 17.69
C ILE A 145 2.60 -8.16 17.98
N ALA A 146 1.43 -8.41 17.38
CA ALA A 146 0.74 -9.69 17.52
C ALA A 146 1.58 -10.85 16.96
N LYS A 147 1.39 -12.06 17.50
CA LYS A 147 2.01 -13.29 17.00
C LYS A 147 0.93 -14.37 16.84
N PRO A 148 0.88 -15.10 15.71
CA PRO A 148 1.73 -14.95 14.52
C PRO A 148 1.46 -13.64 13.77
N ALA A 149 2.49 -13.11 13.10
CA ALA A 149 2.37 -11.98 12.18
C ALA A 149 2.90 -12.36 10.79
N THR A 150 2.31 -11.76 9.75
CA THR A 150 2.62 -12.02 8.35
C THR A 150 3.04 -10.74 7.67
N LEU A 151 4.18 -10.79 6.97
CA LEU A 151 4.67 -9.74 6.10
C LEU A 151 4.41 -10.15 4.65
N HIS A 152 3.51 -9.43 4.00
CA HIS A 152 3.12 -9.63 2.62
C HIS A 152 4.01 -8.75 1.74
N VAL A 153 4.80 -9.38 0.86
CA VAL A 153 5.77 -8.70 0.00
C VAL A 153 5.48 -8.96 -1.48
N ARG A 154 5.99 -8.09 -2.35
CA ARG A 154 5.87 -8.26 -3.80
C ARG A 154 6.64 -9.51 -4.26
N LEU A 155 6.18 -10.09 -5.38
CA LEU A 155 6.85 -11.22 -6.01
C LEU A 155 8.31 -10.86 -6.33
N GLY A 156 9.25 -11.69 -5.89
CA GLY A 156 10.69 -11.52 -6.13
C GLY A 156 11.41 -10.67 -5.08
N GLU A 157 10.69 -10.10 -4.10
CA GLU A 157 11.28 -9.27 -3.05
C GLU A 157 11.58 -10.06 -1.77
N LYS A 158 10.98 -11.26 -1.56
CA LYS A 158 11.19 -12.04 -0.33
C LYS A 158 12.65 -12.38 -0.11
N ALA A 159 13.34 -12.88 -1.12
CA ALA A 159 14.75 -13.23 -1.00
C ALA A 159 15.62 -12.02 -0.60
N LYS A 160 15.32 -10.82 -1.15
CA LYS A 160 16.04 -9.58 -0.79
C LYS A 160 15.78 -9.20 0.66
N ILE A 161 14.51 -9.23 1.07
CA ILE A 161 14.09 -8.89 2.44
C ILE A 161 14.63 -9.89 3.46
N GLU A 162 14.77 -11.17 3.12
CA GLU A 162 15.36 -12.18 4.01
C GLU A 162 16.90 -12.06 4.06
N SER A 163 17.54 -11.76 2.92
CA SER A 163 19.01 -11.66 2.81
C SER A 163 19.62 -10.44 3.49
N ASN A 164 18.82 -9.41 3.80
CA ASN A 164 19.32 -8.16 4.39
C ASN A 164 19.80 -8.32 5.85
N GLY A 165 19.60 -9.50 6.46
CA GLY A 165 20.08 -9.82 7.81
C GLY A 165 19.45 -8.97 8.92
N LYS A 166 18.30 -8.34 8.63
CA LYS A 166 17.73 -7.34 9.52
C LYS A 166 16.82 -7.94 10.60
N THR A 167 17.01 -7.49 11.83
CA THR A 167 16.34 -8.05 13.01
C THR A 167 14.86 -7.69 13.11
N TRP A 168 14.43 -6.61 12.48
CA TRP A 168 13.05 -6.14 12.52
C TRP A 168 12.06 -7.01 11.72
N TRP A 169 12.54 -7.91 10.86
CA TRP A 169 11.68 -8.87 10.15
C TRP A 169 11.44 -10.17 10.93
N HIS A 170 12.18 -10.41 12.00
CA HIS A 170 12.09 -11.65 12.80
C HIS A 170 10.69 -11.98 13.36
N PRO A 171 9.82 -11.01 13.72
CA PRO A 171 8.48 -11.37 14.20
C PRO A 171 7.54 -11.85 13.08
N PHE A 172 7.91 -11.69 11.80
CA PHE A 172 7.04 -11.98 10.67
C PHE A 172 7.36 -13.30 9.98
N THR A 173 6.30 -14.01 9.60
CA THR A 173 6.36 -14.97 8.49
C THR A 173 6.25 -14.20 7.18
N ILE A 174 7.29 -14.25 6.34
CA ILE A 174 7.31 -13.51 5.07
C ILE A 174 6.66 -14.36 3.97
N VAL A 175 5.62 -13.81 3.35
CA VAL A 175 4.88 -14.43 2.25
C VAL A 175 4.97 -13.57 1.00
N GLU A 176 5.11 -14.23 -0.15
CA GLU A 176 4.98 -13.60 -1.47
C GLU A 176 3.62 -13.94 -2.03
N ASP A 177 2.67 -13.02 -1.93
CA ASP A 177 1.29 -13.24 -2.30
C ASP A 177 0.80 -12.28 -3.39
N GLY A 178 1.75 -11.73 -4.16
CA GLY A 178 1.42 -10.92 -5.33
C GLY A 178 0.68 -9.65 -4.96
N VAL A 179 1.04 -9.03 -3.84
CA VAL A 179 0.52 -7.74 -3.37
C VAL A 179 0.78 -6.67 -4.42
N ALA A 180 -0.11 -6.63 -5.40
CA ALA A 180 -0.12 -5.63 -6.43
C ALA A 180 -0.59 -4.36 -5.74
N ASP A 181 0.33 -3.43 -5.59
CA ASP A 181 -0.01 -2.08 -5.24
C ASP A 181 -0.92 -1.54 -6.34
N ILE A 182 -2.22 -1.35 -6.02
CA ILE A 182 -3.22 -0.82 -6.94
C ILE A 182 -2.79 0.55 -7.49
N SER A 183 -1.84 1.21 -6.81
CA SER A 183 -1.19 2.44 -7.25
C SER A 183 -0.05 2.28 -8.25
N THR A 184 0.63 1.13 -8.26
CA THR A 184 1.63 0.77 -9.28
C THR A 184 1.01 0.13 -10.51
N VAL A 185 -0.31 -0.07 -10.53
CA VAL A 185 -1.06 -0.17 -11.79
C VAL A 185 -1.23 1.24 -12.38
N GLU A 186 -0.20 2.09 -12.26
CA GLU A 186 0.03 3.06 -13.32
C GLU A 186 0.44 2.23 -14.52
N SER A 187 -0.45 2.26 -15.50
CA SER A 187 -0.23 1.78 -16.84
C SER A 187 1.15 2.20 -17.35
N THR A 188 2.15 1.33 -17.25
CA THR A 188 3.01 1.11 -18.40
C THR A 188 2.15 0.37 -19.41
N LEU A 189 1.17 1.09 -19.97
CA LEU A 189 0.67 0.81 -21.30
C LEU A 189 1.93 0.58 -22.11
N LEU A 190 2.11 -0.64 -22.62
CA LEU A 190 2.83 -0.78 -23.86
C LEU A 190 2.13 0.21 -24.78
N ALA A 191 2.70 1.40 -24.98
CA ALA A 191 2.08 2.45 -25.79
C ALA A 191 1.80 1.96 -27.22
N THR A 192 2.33 0.79 -27.55
CA THR A 192 2.25 0.06 -28.80
C THR A 192 1.27 -1.12 -28.81
N VAL A 193 0.75 -1.61 -27.67
CA VAL A 193 -0.18 -2.75 -27.67
C VAL A 193 -1.63 -2.32 -27.77
N ARG A 194 -2.31 -2.79 -28.82
CA ARG A 194 -3.75 -2.58 -29.03
C ARG A 194 -4.50 -3.87 -28.78
N VAL A 195 -5.55 -3.81 -27.96
CA VAL A 195 -6.55 -4.87 -27.86
C VAL A 195 -7.75 -4.49 -28.69
N VAL A 196 -8.06 -5.31 -29.69
CA VAL A 196 -9.16 -5.10 -30.62
C VAL A 196 -10.13 -6.27 -30.49
N ALA A 197 -11.38 -5.98 -30.13
CA ALA A 197 -12.45 -6.98 -30.14
C ALA A 197 -13.03 -7.09 -31.56
N ASN A 198 -13.11 -8.31 -32.09
CA ASN A 198 -13.77 -8.61 -33.36
C ASN A 198 -15.11 -9.31 -33.08
N PRO A 199 -16.23 -8.58 -33.04
CA PRO A 199 -17.53 -9.15 -32.71
C PRO A 199 -18.07 -10.10 -33.78
N MET A 200 -17.63 -9.99 -35.04
CA MET A 200 -18.06 -10.85 -36.14
C MET A 200 -17.51 -12.28 -36.03
N HIS A 201 -16.27 -12.40 -35.53
CA HIS A 201 -15.58 -13.68 -35.36
C HIS A 201 -15.52 -14.12 -33.89
N ASN A 202 -16.03 -13.28 -32.98
CA ASN A 202 -15.99 -13.49 -31.54
C ASN A 202 -14.55 -13.77 -31.02
N THR A 203 -13.60 -13.03 -31.57
CA THR A 203 -12.18 -13.12 -31.20
C THR A 203 -11.67 -11.80 -30.63
N LEU A 204 -10.66 -11.91 -29.77
CA LEU A 204 -9.90 -10.78 -29.24
C LEU A 204 -8.52 -10.82 -29.88
N THR A 205 -8.18 -9.78 -30.64
CA THR A 205 -6.86 -9.62 -31.26
C THR A 205 -5.99 -8.70 -30.42
N LEU A 206 -4.75 -9.13 -30.16
CA LEU A 206 -3.69 -8.32 -29.58
C LEU A 206 -2.66 -8.00 -30.66
N GLU A 207 -2.39 -6.72 -30.87
CA GLU A 207 -1.41 -6.23 -31.84
C GLU A 207 -0.29 -5.48 -31.12
N GLY A 208 0.96 -5.61 -31.59
CA GLY A 208 2.10 -4.82 -31.09
C GLY A 208 2.88 -5.45 -29.94
N THR A 209 2.74 -6.76 -29.70
CA THR A 209 3.48 -7.49 -28.67
C THR A 209 4.82 -7.98 -29.23
N SER A 210 5.94 -7.45 -28.74
CA SER A 210 7.29 -7.79 -29.26
C SER A 210 7.98 -8.98 -28.57
N SER A 211 7.35 -9.62 -27.57
CA SER A 211 7.89 -10.81 -26.90
C SER A 211 6.80 -11.54 -26.10
N ALA A 212 7.11 -12.71 -25.54
CA ALA A 212 6.15 -13.58 -24.86
C ALA A 212 5.38 -12.86 -23.73
N VAL A 213 4.08 -12.63 -23.95
CA VAL A 213 3.15 -12.02 -22.98
C VAL A 213 2.18 -13.08 -22.49
N ARG A 214 2.12 -13.37 -21.19
CA ARG A 214 1.02 -14.17 -20.64
C ARG A 214 -0.24 -13.31 -20.62
N VAL A 215 -1.31 -13.79 -21.24
CA VAL A 215 -2.62 -13.14 -21.22
C VAL A 215 -3.51 -13.89 -20.24
N GLU A 216 -4.19 -13.14 -19.39
CA GLU A 216 -5.14 -13.62 -18.39
C GLU A 216 -6.44 -12.84 -18.58
N VAL A 217 -7.56 -13.54 -18.61
CA VAL A 217 -8.89 -12.96 -18.79
C VAL A 217 -9.70 -13.23 -17.54
N TYR A 218 -10.27 -12.19 -16.95
CA TYR A 218 -11.06 -12.25 -15.73
C TYR A 218 -12.48 -11.74 -15.99
N SER A 219 -13.47 -12.34 -15.34
CA SER A 219 -14.79 -11.74 -15.22
C SER A 219 -14.72 -10.50 -14.31
N MET A 220 -15.72 -9.62 -14.35
CA MET A 220 -15.83 -8.52 -13.38
C MET A 220 -15.99 -8.98 -11.92
N ALA A 221 -16.33 -10.25 -11.69
CA ALA A 221 -16.34 -10.87 -10.36
C ALA A 221 -14.94 -11.35 -9.91
N GLY A 222 -13.90 -11.16 -10.73
CA GLY A 222 -12.52 -11.54 -10.43
C GLY A 222 -12.18 -13.00 -10.74
N THR A 223 -13.10 -13.78 -11.31
CA THR A 223 -12.85 -15.18 -11.68
C THR A 223 -12.03 -15.26 -12.96
N MET A 224 -10.93 -16.02 -12.98
CA MET A 224 -10.16 -16.26 -14.19
C MET A 224 -10.96 -17.13 -15.16
N VAL A 225 -11.22 -16.61 -16.35
CA VAL A 225 -12.02 -17.24 -17.42
C VAL A 225 -11.12 -17.98 -18.40
N GLN A 226 -9.96 -17.41 -18.72
CA GLN A 226 -9.01 -18.00 -19.66
C GLN A 226 -7.59 -17.48 -19.39
N THR A 227 -6.60 -18.31 -19.68
CA THR A 227 -5.20 -17.90 -19.78
C THR A 227 -4.61 -18.35 -21.10
N TYR A 228 -3.71 -17.56 -21.66
CA TYR A 228 -3.05 -17.83 -22.93
C TYR A 228 -1.57 -17.45 -22.85
N THR A 229 -0.70 -18.35 -23.28
CA THR A 229 0.75 -18.13 -23.35
C THR A 229 1.19 -18.29 -24.80
N PRO A 230 1.48 -17.18 -25.52
CA PRO A 230 1.87 -17.21 -26.92
C PRO A 230 3.22 -17.89 -27.11
N HIS A 231 3.34 -18.63 -28.22
CA HIS A 231 4.60 -19.22 -28.68
C HIS A 231 5.22 -18.31 -29.77
N SER A 232 5.77 -17.16 -29.35
CA SER A 232 6.61 -16.26 -30.17
C SER A 232 5.95 -15.56 -31.37
N GLU A 233 4.63 -15.31 -31.35
CA GLU A 233 3.95 -14.56 -32.42
C GLU A 233 3.70 -13.08 -32.07
N PRO A 234 3.84 -12.14 -33.03
CA PRO A 234 3.63 -10.71 -32.83
C PRO A 234 2.15 -10.29 -32.79
N ARG A 235 1.25 -11.20 -33.18
CA ARG A 235 -0.20 -11.04 -33.17
C ARG A 235 -0.79 -12.24 -32.45
N ILE A 236 -1.66 -11.98 -31.47
CA ILE A 236 -2.32 -13.05 -30.70
C ILE A 236 -3.81 -12.96 -30.95
N GLU A 237 -4.43 -14.08 -31.31
CA GLU A 237 -5.87 -14.18 -31.47
C GLU A 237 -6.44 -15.16 -30.42
N ILE A 238 -7.37 -14.67 -29.61
CA ILE A 238 -8.00 -15.43 -28.54
C ILE A 238 -9.47 -15.62 -28.89
N ALA A 239 -9.91 -16.87 -29.04
CA ALA A 239 -11.30 -17.21 -29.25
C ALA A 239 -12.11 -17.01 -27.95
N ALA A 240 -13.17 -16.21 -28.02
CA ALA A 240 -14.04 -15.88 -26.89
C ALA A 240 -15.34 -16.71 -26.87
N ASP A 241 -15.45 -17.78 -27.68
CA ASP A 241 -16.68 -18.56 -27.86
C ASP A 241 -17.28 -19.11 -26.58
N ARG A 242 -16.42 -19.41 -25.60
CA ARG A 242 -16.81 -20.00 -24.33
C ARG A 242 -17.03 -18.98 -23.20
N TRP A 243 -16.91 -17.68 -23.46
CA TRP A 243 -16.93 -16.65 -22.41
C TRP A 243 -18.32 -16.03 -22.19
N PRO A 244 -19.27 -16.56 -21.39
CA PRO A 244 -20.65 -16.06 -21.21
C PRO A 244 -21.14 -14.81 -22.01
N SER A 245 -21.89 -13.88 -21.45
CA SER A 245 -22.02 -12.53 -22.02
C SER A 245 -21.72 -11.58 -20.90
N GLY A 246 -20.94 -10.52 -21.16
CA GLY A 246 -20.49 -9.69 -20.05
C GLY A 246 -19.27 -8.84 -20.33
N VAL A 247 -18.82 -8.19 -19.26
CA VAL A 247 -17.62 -7.38 -19.24
C VAL A 247 -16.48 -8.22 -18.66
N TYR A 248 -15.33 -8.13 -19.29
CA TYR A 248 -14.13 -8.87 -18.91
C TYR A 248 -12.96 -7.92 -18.78
N MET A 249 -12.07 -8.26 -17.86
CA MET A 249 -10.80 -7.60 -17.66
C MET A 249 -9.70 -8.48 -18.28
N VAL A 250 -9.04 -7.96 -19.30
CA VAL A 250 -7.90 -8.61 -19.95
C VAL A 250 -6.62 -8.05 -19.34
N ARG A 251 -5.84 -8.93 -18.72
CA ARG A 251 -4.55 -8.64 -18.11
C ARG A 251 -3.46 -9.28 -18.95
N MET A 252 -2.47 -8.48 -19.31
CA MET A 252 -1.28 -8.92 -20.01
C MET A 252 -0.08 -8.79 -19.08
N VAL A 253 0.79 -9.80 -19.07
CA VAL A 253 2.00 -9.85 -18.24
C VAL A 253 3.19 -10.16 -19.13
N ALA A 254 4.07 -9.19 -19.33
CA ALA A 254 5.33 -9.37 -20.04
C ALA A 254 6.38 -10.06 -19.16
N GLN A 255 7.41 -10.65 -19.77
CA GLN A 255 8.50 -11.33 -19.05
C GLN A 255 9.32 -10.41 -18.14
N ASP A 256 9.40 -9.12 -18.47
CA ASP A 256 10.03 -8.08 -17.65
C ASP A 256 9.12 -7.60 -16.49
N GLY A 257 7.93 -8.18 -16.35
CA GLY A 257 6.97 -7.84 -15.31
C GLY A 257 6.03 -6.69 -15.65
N ALA A 258 6.15 -6.06 -16.83
CA ALA A 258 5.23 -5.01 -17.28
C ALA A 258 3.81 -5.56 -17.47
N ARG A 259 2.79 -4.72 -17.21
CA ARG A 259 1.38 -5.12 -17.22
C ARG A 259 0.51 -4.15 -17.99
N VAL A 260 -0.33 -4.68 -18.86
CA VAL A 260 -1.39 -3.91 -19.54
C VAL A 260 -2.75 -4.47 -19.12
N MET A 261 -3.68 -3.57 -18.80
CA MET A 261 -5.04 -3.91 -18.40
C MET A 261 -6.01 -3.25 -19.35
N GLN A 262 -6.94 -4.01 -19.93
CA GLN A 262 -8.00 -3.46 -20.76
C GLN A 262 -9.35 -4.11 -20.44
N VAL A 263 -10.40 -3.28 -20.45
CA VAL A 263 -11.78 -3.73 -20.29
C VAL A 263 -12.35 -4.01 -21.67
N VAL A 264 -12.95 -5.19 -21.84
CA VAL A 264 -13.62 -5.60 -23.08
C VAL A 264 -15.02 -6.12 -22.78
N LYS A 265 -15.93 -5.92 -23.73
CA LYS A 265 -17.30 -6.40 -23.66
C LYS A 265 -17.49 -7.47 -24.73
N ARG A 266 -18.04 -8.61 -24.33
CA ARG A 266 -18.62 -9.61 -25.24
C ARG A 266 -20.13 -9.51 -25.20
#